data_AF-A0A818KWF6-F1
#
_entry.id   AF-A0A818KWF6-F1
#
_cell.length_a   1.000
_cell.length_b   1.000
_cell.length_c   1.000
_cell.angle_alpha   90.00
_cell.angle_beta   90.00
_cell.angle_gamma   90.00
#
_symmetry.space_group_name_H-M   'P 1'
#
loop_
_entity.id
_entity.type
_entity.pdbx_description
1 polymer ?
#
loop_
_entity_poly.entity_id
_entity_poly.type
_entity_poly.pdbx_seq_one_letter_code
_entity_poly.pdbx_strand_id
1 'polypeptide(L)'
;MILTKPFNLIVRFVKNTNKNLLSHCSLSTDRSETISAALKQFYLKVHPDLFTQYPKEKDVNEKSLQLVSAYLSGLQRKEYMAPITVTFFTKLSPNLPPPAPVSFIPHRITLNSNNLITSVNSILTALNLLTVDRPKEQKQVGQHEIQFKIIEIEKFYDFTKIPKISLKTWLTNNVEAARVITKQHQKLLNEISDKINSIKERFKLKSIEYSDDWSVPQFSTCLRTLLMYADKWHEKLLTLEGKRLIFGDKSCLLQDGSLELSANEPPVYWDHVICCELLHSDKYMEKIASYENNLSQYFHDIKIRQDPDSEYLCRAHTYLYHLIQLSSHLNLNRHHEAHKKKSWKNFYLFINPYSSEPSLTNSGFFQISAFDATMDILDFMINNRKQAEETRNLYEKDVEKGHHLLEIIKKQFNLTDILINRRIKKSDINQSCQRLINERQHFLNILTKCRLKIDKNYNLAQNGTMSIPWDWSLTQNETL
;
A
#
# COMPACT_ATOMS: atom_id res chain seq x y z
N MET A 1 -16.69 14.31 -0.28
CA MET A 1 -16.55 13.25 -1.30
C MET A 1 -15.78 12.09 -0.67
N ILE A 2 -16.50 11.13 -0.09
CA ILE A 2 -15.95 10.01 0.68
C ILE A 2 -16.08 8.77 -0.22
N LEU A 3 -15.06 8.50 -1.01
CA LEU A 3 -14.97 7.31 -1.86
C LEU A 3 -13.55 6.76 -1.68
N THR A 4 -13.39 5.64 -0.98
CA THR A 4 -12.14 4.81 -0.98
C THR A 4 -12.21 3.58 -0.07
N LYS A 5 -13.08 3.54 0.95
CA LYS A 5 -13.10 2.42 1.91
C LYS A 5 -13.53 1.05 1.34
N PRO A 6 -14.56 0.91 0.49
CA PRO A 6 -14.94 -0.41 -0.01
C PRO A 6 -14.00 -0.96 -1.10
N PHE A 7 -13.37 -0.08 -1.90
CA PHE A 7 -12.43 -0.50 -2.95
C PHE A 7 -11.13 -1.08 -2.38
N ASN A 8 -10.59 -0.48 -1.30
CA ASN A 8 -9.40 -0.98 -0.63
C ASN A 8 -9.63 -2.32 0.08
N LEU A 9 -10.84 -2.57 0.57
CA LEU A 9 -11.23 -3.88 1.12
C LEU A 9 -11.30 -4.95 0.03
N ILE A 10 -11.74 -4.62 -1.19
CA ILE A 10 -11.83 -5.56 -2.32
C ILE A 10 -10.46 -5.82 -2.95
N VAL A 11 -9.62 -4.81 -3.12
CA VAL A 11 -8.22 -5.02 -3.56
C VAL A 11 -7.47 -5.86 -2.51
N ARG A 12 -7.70 -5.63 -1.22
CA ARG A 12 -7.15 -6.49 -0.15
C ARG A 12 -7.77 -7.89 -0.16
N PHE A 13 -9.06 -8.04 -0.42
CA PHE A 13 -9.75 -9.34 -0.48
C PHE A 13 -9.28 -10.17 -1.67
N VAL A 14 -9.22 -9.59 -2.88
CA VAL A 14 -8.74 -10.23 -4.12
C VAL A 14 -7.23 -10.54 -4.06
N LYS A 15 -6.42 -9.67 -3.45
CA LYS A 15 -4.99 -9.95 -3.22
C LYS A 15 -4.74 -10.98 -2.11
N ASN A 16 -5.56 -11.00 -1.06
CA ASN A 16 -5.43 -12.00 0.03
C ASN A 16 -6.01 -13.36 -0.35
N THR A 17 -7.03 -13.43 -1.22
CA THR A 17 -7.47 -14.71 -1.81
C THR A 17 -6.33 -15.34 -2.61
N ASN A 18 -5.58 -14.56 -3.41
CA ASN A 18 -4.43 -15.10 -4.15
C ASN A 18 -3.30 -15.60 -3.25
N LYS A 19 -3.06 -15.00 -2.08
CA LYS A 19 -1.98 -15.43 -1.17
C LYS A 19 -2.36 -16.61 -0.27
N ASN A 20 -3.61 -16.71 0.18
CA ASN A 20 -4.02 -17.78 1.11
C ASN A 20 -4.56 -19.04 0.41
N LEU A 21 -5.13 -18.94 -0.80
CA LEU A 21 -5.54 -20.14 -1.57
C LEU A 21 -4.35 -20.95 -2.10
N LEU A 22 -3.21 -20.30 -2.38
CA LEU A 22 -1.98 -20.97 -2.82
C LEU A 22 -1.26 -21.74 -1.70
N SER A 23 -1.64 -21.53 -0.44
CA SER A 23 -0.96 -22.17 0.69
C SER A 23 -1.61 -23.47 1.18
N HIS A 24 -2.91 -23.73 0.93
CA HIS A 24 -3.59 -24.79 1.70
C HIS A 24 -4.73 -25.58 1.04
N CYS A 25 -4.96 -25.53 -0.28
CA CYS A 25 -5.88 -26.48 -0.93
C CYS A 25 -5.33 -26.94 -2.28
N SER A 26 -5.37 -28.24 -2.54
CA SER A 26 -5.21 -28.87 -3.84
C SER A 26 -6.37 -28.46 -4.77
N LEU A 27 -6.38 -27.20 -5.19
CA LEU A 27 -7.26 -26.62 -6.20
C LEU A 27 -6.36 -26.14 -7.34
N SER A 28 -6.65 -26.59 -8.56
CA SER A 28 -5.92 -26.17 -9.76
C SER A 28 -5.98 -24.65 -9.93
N THR A 29 -4.85 -24.06 -10.34
CA THR A 29 -4.63 -22.61 -10.55
C THR A 29 -5.75 -21.96 -11.37
N ASP A 30 -6.28 -22.66 -12.37
CA ASP A 30 -7.43 -22.26 -13.21
C ASP A 30 -8.71 -21.94 -12.42
N ARG A 31 -9.01 -22.68 -11.34
CA ARG A 31 -10.28 -22.53 -10.61
C ARG A 31 -10.30 -21.31 -9.70
N SER A 32 -9.14 -20.89 -9.19
CA SER A 32 -9.00 -19.70 -8.35
C SER A 32 -9.19 -18.41 -9.17
N GLU A 33 -8.63 -18.37 -10.38
CA GLU A 33 -8.79 -17.25 -11.30
C GLU A 33 -10.25 -17.12 -11.77
N THR A 34 -10.91 -18.24 -12.04
CA THR A 34 -12.32 -18.30 -12.41
C THR A 34 -13.23 -17.71 -11.32
N ILE A 35 -12.98 -18.05 -10.06
CA ILE A 35 -13.74 -17.53 -8.90
C ILE A 35 -13.53 -16.02 -8.72
N SER A 36 -12.30 -15.54 -8.91
CA SER A 36 -11.96 -14.12 -8.80
C SER A 36 -12.64 -13.29 -9.91
N ALA A 37 -12.61 -13.78 -11.15
CA ALA A 37 -13.27 -13.14 -12.29
C ALA A 37 -14.79 -13.05 -12.10
N ALA A 38 -15.42 -14.12 -11.61
CA ALA A 38 -16.86 -14.16 -11.40
C ALA A 38 -17.31 -13.26 -10.23
N LEU A 39 -16.54 -13.22 -9.12
CA LEU A 39 -16.80 -12.29 -8.02
C LEU A 39 -16.67 -10.83 -8.47
N LYS A 40 -15.69 -10.52 -9.34
CA LYS A 40 -15.57 -9.18 -9.92
C LYS A 40 -16.83 -8.78 -10.70
N GLN A 41 -17.40 -9.68 -11.49
CA GLN A 41 -18.66 -9.43 -12.21
C GLN A 41 -19.87 -9.23 -11.26
N PHE A 42 -19.92 -9.99 -10.16
CA PHE A 42 -20.91 -9.79 -9.11
C PHE A 42 -20.86 -8.38 -8.54
N TYR A 43 -19.68 -7.95 -8.06
CA TYR A 43 -19.50 -6.62 -7.46
C TYR A 43 -19.85 -5.50 -8.44
N LEU A 44 -19.49 -5.63 -9.72
CA LEU A 44 -19.80 -4.64 -10.75
C LEU A 44 -21.30 -4.46 -11.00
N LYS A 45 -22.16 -5.43 -10.66
CA LYS A 45 -23.62 -5.29 -10.84
C LYS A 45 -24.34 -4.71 -9.61
N VAL A 46 -23.81 -4.95 -8.42
CA VAL A 46 -24.50 -4.63 -7.15
C VAL A 46 -23.82 -3.49 -6.37
N HIS A 47 -22.74 -2.90 -6.90
CA HIS A 47 -21.99 -1.87 -6.17
C HIS A 47 -22.86 -0.67 -5.78
N PRO A 48 -22.81 -0.20 -4.52
CA PRO A 48 -23.63 0.93 -4.03
C PRO A 48 -23.49 2.21 -4.87
N ASP A 49 -22.33 2.45 -5.48
CA ASP A 49 -22.10 3.63 -6.34
C ASP A 49 -22.96 3.65 -7.61
N LEU A 50 -23.49 2.49 -8.05
CA LEU A 50 -24.46 2.44 -9.14
C LEU A 50 -25.83 3.02 -8.74
N PHE A 51 -26.08 3.17 -7.43
CA PHE A 51 -27.34 3.56 -6.85
C PHE A 51 -27.25 4.94 -6.16
N THR A 52 -26.30 5.80 -6.57
CA THR A 52 -26.12 7.15 -6.00
C THR A 52 -27.39 8.01 -6.03
N GLN A 53 -28.26 7.81 -7.03
CA GLN A 53 -29.55 8.48 -7.18
C GLN A 53 -30.70 7.78 -6.42
N TYR A 54 -30.44 6.65 -5.77
CA TYR A 54 -31.42 5.75 -5.15
C TYR A 54 -30.97 5.32 -3.74
N PRO A 55 -31.15 6.18 -2.71
CA PRO A 55 -30.56 5.97 -1.39
C PRO A 55 -31.02 4.68 -0.68
N LYS A 56 -32.28 4.25 -0.89
CA LYS A 56 -32.82 3.04 -0.24
C LYS A 56 -32.14 1.78 -0.76
N GLU A 57 -32.02 1.66 -2.07
CA GLU A 57 -31.39 0.54 -2.78
C GLU A 57 -29.88 0.52 -2.54
N LYS A 58 -29.26 1.71 -2.49
CA LYS A 58 -27.86 1.89 -2.12
C LYS A 58 -27.55 1.34 -0.72
N ASP A 59 -28.33 1.74 0.28
CA ASP A 59 -28.14 1.30 1.67
C ASP A 59 -28.32 -0.21 1.83
N VAL A 60 -29.30 -0.79 1.11
CA VAL A 60 -29.52 -2.25 1.12
C VAL A 60 -28.33 -2.98 0.49
N ASN A 61 -27.82 -2.51 -0.64
CA ASN A 61 -26.66 -3.12 -1.29
C ASN A 61 -25.38 -2.98 -0.45
N GLU A 62 -25.17 -1.85 0.21
CA GLU A 62 -24.02 -1.63 1.08
C GLU A 62 -24.03 -2.58 2.28
N LYS A 63 -25.16 -2.69 2.98
CA LYS A 63 -25.33 -3.61 4.11
C LYS A 63 -25.20 -5.08 3.67
N SER A 64 -25.80 -5.45 2.55
CA SER A 64 -25.71 -6.81 2.01
C SER A 64 -24.29 -7.17 1.59
N LEU A 65 -23.52 -6.23 1.00
CA LEU A 65 -22.10 -6.45 0.67
C LEU A 65 -21.24 -6.64 1.92
N GLN A 66 -21.47 -5.85 2.97
CA GLN A 66 -20.76 -5.99 4.24
C GLN A 66 -21.00 -7.37 4.87
N LEU A 67 -22.26 -7.84 4.88
CA LEU A 67 -22.63 -9.15 5.41
C LEU A 67 -22.01 -10.31 4.61
N VAL A 68 -22.03 -10.23 3.28
CA VAL A 68 -21.40 -11.24 2.41
C VAL A 68 -19.88 -11.25 2.59
N SER A 69 -19.25 -10.08 2.68
CA SER A 69 -17.80 -9.96 2.89
C SER A 69 -17.38 -10.56 4.24
N ALA A 70 -18.14 -10.29 5.31
CA ALA A 70 -17.92 -10.89 6.61
C ALA A 70 -18.10 -12.42 6.58
N TYR A 71 -19.17 -12.91 5.94
CA TYR A 71 -19.46 -14.33 5.79
C TYR A 71 -18.33 -15.08 5.05
N LEU A 72 -17.89 -14.57 3.90
CA LEU A 72 -16.80 -15.18 3.13
C LEU A 72 -15.45 -15.09 3.85
N SER A 73 -15.19 -14.01 4.59
CA SER A 73 -13.98 -13.86 5.39
C SER A 73 -13.92 -14.85 6.56
N GLY A 74 -15.06 -15.14 7.20
CA GLY A 74 -15.16 -16.19 8.23
C GLY A 74 -14.92 -17.59 7.66
N LEU A 75 -15.51 -17.89 6.49
CA LEU A 75 -15.25 -19.16 5.80
C LEU A 75 -13.77 -19.33 5.40
N GLN A 76 -13.08 -18.25 5.00
CA GLN A 76 -11.63 -18.30 4.74
C GLN A 76 -10.80 -18.64 5.97
N ARG A 77 -11.26 -18.23 7.16
CA ARG A 77 -10.63 -18.56 8.44
C ARG A 77 -11.04 -19.94 8.98
N LYS A 78 -11.84 -20.71 8.20
CA LYS A 78 -12.44 -21.99 8.61
C LYS A 78 -13.34 -21.86 9.83
N GLU A 79 -13.93 -20.69 10.05
CA GLU A 79 -14.91 -20.44 11.10
C GLU A 79 -16.28 -20.95 10.68
N TYR A 80 -17.07 -21.47 11.63
CA TYR A 80 -18.47 -21.82 11.39
C TYR A 80 -19.28 -20.54 11.22
N MET A 81 -19.97 -20.39 10.09
CA MET A 81 -20.82 -19.25 9.81
C MET A 81 -22.29 -19.66 9.88
N ALA A 82 -23.07 -18.98 10.71
CA ALA A 82 -24.52 -19.16 10.74
C ALA A 82 -25.12 -18.73 9.38
N PRO A 83 -26.15 -19.44 8.86
CA PRO A 83 -26.76 -19.09 7.59
C PRO A 83 -27.29 -17.64 7.56
N ILE A 84 -26.99 -16.92 6.48
CA ILE A 84 -27.45 -15.54 6.28
C ILE A 84 -28.28 -15.42 4.99
N THR A 85 -29.30 -14.57 5.02
CA THR A 85 -30.08 -14.19 3.83
C THR A 85 -29.88 -12.71 3.56
N VAL A 86 -29.36 -12.38 2.39
CA VAL A 86 -29.07 -11.01 1.96
C VAL A 86 -29.86 -10.66 0.69
N THR A 87 -30.10 -9.37 0.45
CA THR A 87 -30.83 -8.90 -0.73
C THR A 87 -29.96 -7.90 -1.50
N PHE A 88 -29.84 -8.09 -2.81
CA PHE A 88 -29.17 -7.16 -3.71
C PHE A 88 -30.12 -6.62 -4.77
N PHE A 89 -30.02 -5.32 -5.06
CA PHE A 89 -30.69 -4.71 -6.19
C PHE A 89 -29.77 -4.66 -7.41
N THR A 90 -30.32 -4.94 -8.59
CA THR A 90 -29.67 -4.72 -9.90
C THR A 90 -30.56 -3.84 -10.78
N LYS A 91 -29.96 -3.12 -11.75
CA LYS A 91 -30.70 -2.32 -12.74
C LYS A 91 -31.16 -3.18 -13.92
N LEU A 92 -32.43 -3.06 -14.33
CA LEU A 92 -32.99 -3.83 -15.44
C LEU A 92 -32.51 -3.35 -16.83
N SER A 93 -32.19 -2.07 -16.99
CA SER A 93 -31.86 -1.47 -18.29
C SER A 93 -30.71 -0.45 -18.18
N PRO A 94 -29.51 -0.75 -18.72
CA PRO A 94 -28.37 0.17 -18.66
C PRO A 94 -28.45 1.37 -19.61
N ASN A 95 -29.27 1.32 -20.67
CA ASN A 95 -29.13 2.20 -21.85
C ASN A 95 -30.45 2.76 -22.41
N LEU A 96 -31.30 3.40 -21.60
CA LEU A 96 -32.35 4.28 -22.15
C LEU A 96 -32.14 5.72 -21.66
N PRO A 97 -32.21 6.73 -22.56
CA PRO A 97 -32.09 8.13 -22.15
C PRO A 97 -33.27 8.54 -21.25
N PRO A 98 -33.08 9.50 -20.32
CA PRO A 98 -34.16 10.04 -19.48
C PRO A 98 -35.33 10.58 -20.35
N PRO A 99 -36.61 10.42 -19.94
CA PRO A 99 -37.09 10.24 -18.56
C PRO A 99 -37.81 8.89 -18.34
N ALA A 100 -37.20 7.76 -18.66
CA ALA A 100 -37.77 6.45 -18.32
C ALA A 100 -37.54 6.10 -16.83
N PRO A 101 -38.55 5.59 -16.09
CA PRO A 101 -38.37 5.13 -14.72
C PRO A 101 -37.44 3.92 -14.68
N VAL A 102 -36.30 4.06 -14.00
CA VAL A 102 -35.34 2.96 -13.77
C VAL A 102 -35.99 1.92 -12.86
N SER A 103 -36.16 0.70 -13.35
CA SER A 103 -36.68 -0.43 -12.58
C SER A 103 -35.55 -1.27 -11.97
N PHE A 104 -35.72 -1.67 -10.71
CA PHE A 104 -34.76 -2.46 -9.94
C PHE A 104 -35.29 -3.88 -9.71
N ILE A 105 -34.41 -4.88 -9.86
CA ILE A 105 -34.72 -6.26 -9.50
C ILE A 105 -34.07 -6.60 -8.17
N PRO A 106 -34.82 -7.00 -7.14
CA PRO A 106 -34.26 -7.57 -5.93
C PRO A 106 -33.90 -9.05 -6.13
N HIS A 107 -32.64 -9.40 -5.84
CA HIS A 107 -32.11 -10.75 -5.78
C HIS A 107 -31.88 -11.13 -4.32
N ARG A 108 -32.67 -12.08 -3.79
CA ARG A 108 -32.47 -12.62 -2.44
C ARG A 108 -31.53 -13.83 -2.53
N ILE A 109 -30.45 -13.79 -1.76
CA ILE A 109 -29.41 -14.82 -1.75
C ILE A 109 -29.31 -15.38 -0.34
N THR A 110 -29.48 -16.69 -0.21
CA THR A 110 -29.29 -17.39 1.07
C THR A 110 -27.96 -18.12 1.03
N LEU A 111 -27.06 -17.78 1.96
CA LEU A 111 -25.78 -18.45 2.18
C LEU A 111 -25.92 -19.36 3.38
N ASN A 112 -25.93 -20.67 3.14
CA ASN A 112 -26.14 -21.70 4.16
C ASN A 112 -25.04 -22.78 4.16
N SER A 113 -23.98 -22.58 3.39
CA SER A 113 -22.92 -23.57 3.21
C SER A 113 -21.64 -23.15 3.92
N ASN A 114 -20.98 -24.12 4.55
CA ASN A 114 -19.67 -23.95 5.20
C ASN A 114 -18.49 -24.11 4.22
N ASN A 115 -18.80 -24.14 2.92
CA ASN A 115 -17.81 -24.27 1.85
C ASN A 115 -17.84 -22.99 1.01
N LEU A 116 -16.66 -22.39 0.87
CA LEU A 116 -16.45 -21.12 0.18
C LEU A 116 -16.87 -21.19 -1.29
N ILE A 117 -16.56 -22.29 -1.98
CA ILE A 117 -16.88 -22.47 -3.40
C ILE A 117 -18.38 -22.58 -3.60
N THR A 118 -19.06 -23.36 -2.76
CA THR A 118 -20.51 -23.52 -2.83
C THR A 118 -21.23 -22.21 -2.52
N SER A 119 -20.73 -21.45 -1.53
CA SER A 119 -21.26 -20.12 -1.21
C SER A 119 -21.08 -19.12 -2.35
N VAL A 120 -19.92 -19.10 -3.00
CA VAL A 120 -19.67 -18.22 -4.15
C VAL A 120 -20.54 -18.62 -5.34
N ASN A 121 -20.70 -19.92 -5.62
CA ASN A 121 -21.56 -20.39 -6.70
C ASN A 121 -23.04 -20.04 -6.45
N SER A 122 -23.52 -20.11 -5.20
CA SER A 122 -24.88 -19.66 -4.84
C SER A 122 -25.08 -18.17 -5.12
N ILE A 123 -24.07 -17.34 -4.84
CA ILE A 123 -24.10 -15.89 -5.13
C ILE A 123 -24.18 -15.62 -6.64
N LEU A 124 -23.36 -16.32 -7.42
CA LEU A 124 -23.27 -16.12 -8.87
C LEU A 124 -24.50 -16.66 -9.61
N THR A 125 -25.05 -17.78 -9.14
CA THR A 125 -26.29 -18.37 -9.68
C THR A 125 -27.47 -17.45 -9.45
N ALA A 126 -27.57 -16.81 -8.28
CA ALA A 126 -28.69 -15.94 -7.94
C ALA A 126 -28.78 -14.66 -8.79
N LEU A 127 -27.70 -14.30 -9.50
CA LEU A 127 -27.60 -13.12 -10.37
C LEU A 127 -27.50 -13.46 -11.86
N ASN A 128 -27.78 -14.72 -12.23
CA ASN A 128 -27.65 -15.26 -13.59
C ASN A 128 -26.26 -15.01 -14.22
N LEU A 129 -25.19 -15.08 -13.41
CA LEU A 129 -23.81 -14.85 -13.87
C LEU A 129 -23.06 -16.14 -14.24
N LEU A 130 -23.68 -17.32 -14.04
CA LEU A 130 -23.18 -18.62 -14.48
C LEU A 130 -24.15 -19.21 -15.51
N THR A 131 -23.77 -19.29 -16.78
CA THR A 131 -24.35 -20.27 -17.71
C THR A 131 -23.65 -21.60 -17.47
N VAL A 132 -24.12 -22.37 -16.49
CA VAL A 132 -23.82 -23.79 -16.45
C VAL A 132 -24.81 -24.45 -17.41
N ASP A 133 -24.36 -24.75 -18.62
CA ASP A 133 -24.97 -25.83 -19.39
C ASP A 133 -24.96 -27.07 -18.50
N ARG A 134 -26.15 -27.50 -18.06
CA ARG A 134 -26.31 -28.79 -17.40
C ARG A 134 -25.90 -29.87 -18.40
N PRO A 135 -24.87 -30.69 -18.16
CA PRO A 135 -24.69 -31.89 -18.95
C PRO A 135 -25.67 -32.93 -18.41
N LYS A 136 -26.67 -33.28 -19.23
CA LYS A 136 -27.24 -34.62 -19.18
C LYS A 136 -26.13 -35.60 -19.54
N GLU A 137 -26.14 -36.75 -18.88
CA GLU A 137 -25.20 -37.85 -19.04
C GLU A 137 -24.95 -38.21 -20.52
N GLN A 138 -23.67 -38.38 -20.91
CA GLN A 138 -23.08 -39.61 -21.44
C GLN A 138 -21.88 -39.33 -22.38
N LYS A 139 -20.78 -40.02 -22.04
CA LYS A 139 -19.74 -40.64 -22.91
C LYS A 139 -18.69 -39.78 -23.66
N GLN A 140 -17.44 -40.18 -23.34
CA GLN A 140 -16.24 -40.32 -24.17
C GLN A 140 -15.40 -39.09 -24.53
N VAL A 141 -14.21 -39.10 -23.90
CA VAL A 141 -12.86 -38.78 -24.39
C VAL A 141 -12.78 -38.22 -25.81
N GLY A 142 -12.32 -36.97 -25.90
CA GLY A 142 -11.79 -36.36 -27.10
C GLY A 142 -11.11 -35.04 -26.73
N GLN A 143 -9.79 -34.98 -26.89
CA GLN A 143 -8.99 -33.75 -26.77
C GLN A 143 -9.61 -32.66 -27.66
N HIS A 144 -10.07 -31.57 -27.05
CA HIS A 144 -10.33 -30.32 -27.76
C HIS A 144 -9.72 -29.20 -26.92
N GLU A 145 -8.66 -28.61 -27.46
CA GLU A 145 -8.15 -27.31 -27.03
C GLU A 145 -9.28 -26.28 -27.16
N ILE A 146 -9.71 -25.74 -26.02
CA ILE A 146 -10.67 -24.64 -26.00
C ILE A 146 -9.86 -23.35 -26.16
N GLN A 147 -9.83 -22.82 -27.37
CA GLN A 147 -9.44 -21.44 -27.62
C GLN A 147 -10.47 -20.51 -26.97
N PHE A 148 -10.07 -19.84 -25.89
CA PHE A 148 -10.81 -18.69 -25.39
C PHE A 148 -10.62 -17.53 -26.36
N LYS A 149 -11.66 -17.20 -27.14
CA LYS A 149 -11.80 -15.87 -27.71
C LYS A 149 -11.91 -14.89 -26.54
N ILE A 150 -10.84 -14.14 -26.30
CA ILE A 150 -10.88 -12.93 -25.48
C ILE A 150 -11.94 -12.04 -26.11
N ILE A 151 -13.11 -11.97 -25.49
CA ILE A 151 -14.08 -10.92 -25.80
C ILE A 151 -13.37 -9.64 -25.39
N GLU A 152 -13.06 -8.78 -26.36
CA GLU A 152 -12.44 -7.47 -26.16
C GLU A 152 -13.29 -6.65 -25.17
N ILE A 153 -12.91 -6.66 -23.89
CA ILE A 153 -13.42 -5.76 -22.85
C ILE A 153 -12.68 -4.42 -22.99
N GLU A 154 -12.67 -3.85 -24.19
CA GLU A 154 -12.15 -2.50 -24.44
C GLU A 154 -13.26 -1.45 -24.51
N LYS A 155 -14.54 -1.86 -24.53
CA LYS A 155 -15.67 -0.94 -24.80
C LYS A 155 -16.52 -0.53 -23.60
N PHE A 156 -16.17 -0.91 -22.37
CA PHE A 156 -16.88 -0.46 -21.16
C PHE A 156 -15.91 0.19 -20.18
N TYR A 157 -15.92 1.52 -20.15
CA TYR A 157 -15.07 2.45 -19.37
C TYR A 157 -13.66 2.68 -19.93
N ASP A 158 -13.61 3.60 -20.89
CA ASP A 158 -12.40 4.30 -21.29
C ASP A 158 -11.94 5.24 -20.16
N PHE A 159 -11.06 4.76 -19.27
CA PHE A 159 -10.47 5.55 -18.18
C PHE A 159 -9.61 6.73 -18.68
N THR A 160 -9.39 6.83 -19.99
CA THR A 160 -8.67 7.96 -20.61
C THR A 160 -9.52 9.23 -20.70
N LYS A 161 -10.84 9.16 -20.51
CA LYS A 161 -11.77 10.30 -20.55
C LYS A 161 -12.00 10.99 -19.20
N ILE A 162 -11.11 10.84 -18.22
CA ILE A 162 -11.08 11.78 -17.09
C ILE A 162 -10.42 13.05 -17.63
N PRO A 163 -11.10 14.21 -17.67
CA PRO A 163 -10.48 15.43 -18.16
C PRO A 163 -9.20 15.69 -17.36
N LYS A 164 -8.06 15.67 -18.05
CA LYS A 164 -6.76 16.02 -17.46
C LYS A 164 -6.84 17.49 -17.04
N ILE A 165 -7.21 17.74 -15.80
CA ILE A 165 -7.21 19.09 -15.24
C ILE A 165 -5.77 19.58 -15.19
N SER A 166 -5.54 20.79 -15.69
CA SER A 166 -4.22 21.40 -15.60
C SER A 166 -3.90 21.78 -14.16
N LEU A 167 -2.60 21.83 -13.83
CA LEU A 167 -2.16 22.18 -12.48
C LEU A 167 -2.68 23.57 -12.07
N LYS A 168 -2.63 24.53 -12.99
CA LYS A 168 -3.08 25.90 -12.73
C LYS A 168 -4.57 25.95 -12.38
N THR A 169 -5.41 25.26 -13.15
CA THR A 169 -6.85 25.22 -12.89
C THR A 169 -7.14 24.51 -11.57
N TRP A 170 -6.47 23.38 -11.30
CA TRP A 170 -6.68 22.66 -10.06
C TRP A 170 -6.27 23.46 -8.83
N LEU A 171 -5.08 24.09 -8.85
CA LEU A 171 -4.61 24.91 -7.73
C LEU A 171 -5.53 26.11 -7.48
N THR A 172 -5.95 26.81 -8.54
CA THR A 172 -6.85 27.98 -8.43
C THR A 172 -8.19 27.59 -7.76
N ASN A 173 -8.71 26.40 -8.09
CA ASN A 173 -9.97 25.92 -7.52
C ASN A 173 -9.85 25.46 -6.06
N ASN A 174 -8.66 25.08 -5.60
CA ASN A 174 -8.47 24.44 -4.29
C ASN A 174 -7.69 25.29 -3.26
N VAL A 175 -6.98 26.34 -3.70
CA VAL A 175 -6.09 27.12 -2.81
C VAL A 175 -6.84 27.79 -1.67
N GLU A 176 -7.99 28.40 -1.93
CA GLU A 176 -8.78 29.08 -0.90
C GLU A 176 -9.36 28.08 0.11
N ALA A 177 -9.86 26.94 -0.38
CA ALA A 177 -10.29 25.85 0.49
C ALA A 177 -9.13 25.33 1.35
N ALA A 178 -7.93 25.16 0.77
CA ALA A 178 -6.74 24.73 1.50
C ALA A 178 -6.35 25.73 2.60
N ARG A 179 -6.41 27.04 2.32
CA ARG A 179 -6.14 28.11 3.30
C ARG A 179 -7.16 28.13 4.43
N VAL A 180 -8.45 28.00 4.13
CA VAL A 180 -9.52 27.93 5.12
C VAL A 180 -9.35 26.70 6.01
N ILE A 181 -9.15 25.52 5.42
CA ILE A 181 -8.94 24.26 6.17
C ILE A 181 -7.70 24.38 7.06
N THR A 182 -6.60 24.92 6.53
CA THR A 182 -5.37 25.11 7.31
C THR A 182 -5.61 26.03 8.50
N LYS A 183 -6.29 27.17 8.30
CA LYS A 183 -6.61 28.13 9.37
C LYS A 183 -7.55 27.51 10.42
N GLN A 184 -8.56 26.77 9.99
CA GLN A 184 -9.50 26.07 10.89
C GLN A 184 -8.78 25.02 11.76
N HIS A 185 -7.86 24.26 11.17
CA HIS A 185 -7.13 23.21 11.87
C HIS A 185 -5.83 23.70 12.51
N GLN A 186 -5.49 24.99 12.41
CA GLN A 186 -4.22 25.52 12.90
C GLN A 186 -4.03 25.27 14.41
N LYS A 187 -5.08 25.47 15.21
CA LYS A 187 -5.03 25.21 16.66
C LYS A 187 -4.73 23.75 16.96
N LEU A 188 -5.45 22.82 16.30
CA LEU A 188 -5.24 21.39 16.45
C LEU A 188 -3.83 20.98 16.00
N LEU A 189 -3.32 21.56 14.92
CA LEU A 189 -1.97 21.28 14.42
C LEU A 189 -0.89 21.77 15.38
N ASN A 190 -1.07 22.94 16.00
CA ASN A 190 -0.17 23.44 17.03
C ASN A 190 -0.19 22.50 18.25
N GLU A 191 -1.37 22.12 18.74
CA GLU A 191 -1.51 21.16 19.85
C GLU A 191 -0.85 19.80 19.56
N ILE A 192 -0.97 19.31 18.32
CA ILE A 192 -0.29 18.08 17.88
C ILE A 192 1.22 18.27 17.87
N SER A 193 1.71 19.41 17.35
CA SER A 193 3.14 19.73 17.32
C SER A 193 3.73 19.80 18.73
N ASP A 194 3.02 20.44 19.67
CA ASP A 194 3.45 20.55 21.07
C ASP A 194 3.51 19.17 21.74
N LYS A 195 2.50 18.31 21.50
CA LYS A 195 2.50 16.92 21.99
C LYS A 195 3.64 16.09 21.39
N ILE A 196 3.90 16.23 20.08
CA ILE A 196 5.01 15.57 19.42
C ILE A 196 6.33 15.98 20.06
N ASN A 197 6.56 17.29 20.22
CA ASN A 197 7.79 17.81 20.82
C ASN A 197 7.96 17.32 22.26
N SER A 198 6.89 17.36 23.06
CA SER A 198 6.89 16.83 24.42
C SER A 198 7.26 15.34 24.49
N ILE A 199 6.69 14.49 23.63
CA ILE A 199 7.01 13.05 23.58
C ILE A 199 8.45 12.85 23.07
N LYS A 200 8.85 13.58 22.02
CA LYS A 200 10.19 13.47 21.43
C LYS A 200 11.28 13.83 22.44
N GLU A 201 11.10 14.91 23.19
CA GLU A 201 12.05 15.33 24.22
C GLU A 201 12.06 14.35 25.39
N ARG A 202 10.88 13.95 25.88
CA ARG A 202 10.74 13.04 27.03
C ARG A 202 11.42 11.69 26.83
N PHE A 203 11.35 11.15 25.61
CA PHE A 203 11.90 9.83 25.28
C PHE A 203 13.09 9.89 24.31
N LYS A 204 13.63 11.11 24.05
CA LYS A 204 14.75 11.37 23.15
C LYS A 204 14.62 10.68 21.77
N LEU A 205 13.42 10.74 21.20
CA LEU A 205 13.12 10.10 19.92
C LEU A 205 13.71 10.90 18.75
N LYS A 206 14.18 10.20 17.72
CA LYS A 206 14.64 10.81 16.46
C LYS A 206 13.50 11.54 15.74
N SER A 207 12.39 10.86 15.54
CA SER A 207 11.19 11.40 14.89
C SER A 207 9.93 10.68 15.35
N ILE A 208 8.81 11.40 15.28
CA ILE A 208 7.47 10.82 15.35
C ILE A 208 6.85 11.02 13.97
N GLU A 209 6.49 9.93 13.32
CA GLU A 209 5.95 9.90 11.96
C GLU A 209 4.56 9.26 11.98
N TYR A 210 3.71 9.58 11.01
CA TYR A 210 2.43 8.92 10.83
C TYR A 210 2.19 8.62 9.35
N SER A 211 1.45 7.57 9.05
CA SER A 211 1.13 7.17 7.67
C SER A 211 0.33 8.27 6.96
N ASP A 212 0.67 8.52 5.69
CA ASP A 212 0.00 9.50 4.82
C ASP A 212 -1.52 9.27 4.70
N ASP A 213 -1.96 8.03 4.92
CA ASP A 213 -3.37 7.63 4.83
C ASP A 213 -4.21 8.05 6.07
N TRP A 214 -3.57 8.59 7.11
CA TRP A 214 -4.24 8.91 8.37
C TRP A 214 -4.75 10.34 8.43
N SER A 215 -5.94 10.50 9.02
CA SER A 215 -6.50 11.81 9.32
C SER A 215 -5.84 12.45 10.54
N VAL A 216 -5.77 13.78 10.56
CA VAL A 216 -5.25 14.56 11.70
C VAL A 216 -5.94 14.20 13.03
N PRO A 217 -7.28 14.01 13.09
CA PRO A 217 -7.95 13.61 14.31
C PRO A 217 -7.57 12.20 14.81
N GLN A 218 -7.39 11.24 13.89
CA GLN A 218 -6.93 9.88 14.25
C GLN A 218 -5.55 9.94 14.89
N PHE A 219 -4.63 10.66 14.25
CA PHE A 219 -3.28 10.84 14.77
C PHE A 219 -3.26 11.56 16.13
N SER A 220 -4.05 12.63 16.29
CA SER A 220 -4.20 13.34 17.58
C SER A 220 -4.72 12.44 18.69
N THR A 221 -5.67 11.56 18.36
CA THR A 221 -6.21 10.57 19.30
C THR A 221 -5.14 9.59 19.75
N CYS A 222 -4.33 9.09 18.82
CA CYS A 222 -3.23 8.19 19.15
C CYS A 222 -2.15 8.83 20.02
N LEU A 223 -1.79 10.09 19.75
CA LEU A 223 -0.87 10.83 20.62
C LEU A 223 -1.42 11.00 22.03
N ARG A 224 -2.72 11.28 22.17
CA ARG A 224 -3.38 11.38 23.48
C ARG A 224 -3.35 10.04 24.22
N THR A 225 -3.66 8.95 23.52
CA THR A 225 -3.58 7.59 24.09
C THR A 225 -2.16 7.30 24.56
N LEU A 226 -1.15 7.58 23.73
CA LEU A 226 0.25 7.37 24.10
C LEU A 226 0.63 8.17 25.35
N LEU A 227 0.28 9.46 25.41
CA LEU A 227 0.53 10.31 26.58
C LEU A 227 -0.14 9.79 27.85
N MET A 228 -1.36 9.27 27.74
CA MET A 228 -2.10 8.72 28.88
C MET A 228 -1.42 7.48 29.48
N TYR A 229 -0.74 6.68 28.65
CA TYR A 229 0.00 5.48 29.08
C TYR A 229 1.51 5.68 29.19
N ALA A 230 2.01 6.88 28.87
CA ALA A 230 3.44 7.18 28.82
C ALA A 230 4.15 6.96 30.15
N ASP A 231 3.47 7.23 31.26
CA ASP A 231 4.01 7.02 32.61
C ASP A 231 4.13 5.52 32.93
N LYS A 232 3.11 4.73 32.56
CA LYS A 232 3.13 3.26 32.72
C LYS A 232 4.28 2.63 31.95
N TRP A 233 4.54 3.13 30.74
CA TRP A 233 5.55 2.59 29.83
C TRP A 233 6.89 3.32 29.90
N HIS A 234 7.10 4.21 30.87
CA HIS A 234 8.19 5.18 30.84
C HIS A 234 9.55 4.54 30.60
N GLU A 235 9.95 3.57 31.44
CA GLU A 235 11.22 2.85 31.31
C GLU A 235 11.37 2.10 29.98
N LYS A 236 10.26 1.57 29.45
CA LYS A 236 10.25 0.77 28.23
C LYS A 236 10.40 1.69 27.02
N LEU A 237 9.75 2.85 27.03
CA LEU A 237 9.86 3.85 25.97
C LEU A 237 11.22 4.55 25.95
N LEU A 238 11.97 4.58 27.06
CA LEU A 238 13.36 5.07 27.07
C LEU A 238 14.29 4.22 26.18
N THR A 239 13.97 2.94 25.93
CA THR A 239 14.73 2.11 24.98
C THR A 239 14.65 2.59 23.53
N LEU A 240 13.72 3.50 23.22
CA LEU A 240 13.57 4.12 21.90
C LEU A 240 14.48 5.36 21.72
N GLU A 241 15.40 5.64 22.63
CA GLU A 241 16.36 6.74 22.48
C GLU A 241 17.07 6.66 21.11
N GLY A 242 17.00 7.75 20.33
CA GLY A 242 17.55 7.82 18.97
C GLY A 242 16.79 7.03 17.89
N LYS A 243 15.67 6.38 18.23
CA LYS A 243 14.81 5.62 17.31
C LYS A 243 13.58 6.42 16.88
N ARG A 244 12.83 5.87 15.91
CA ARG A 244 11.60 6.49 15.40
C ARG A 244 10.38 5.84 16.04
N LEU A 245 9.34 6.65 16.24
CA LEU A 245 8.01 6.18 16.56
C LEU A 245 7.09 6.46 15.39
N ILE A 246 6.47 5.43 14.83
CA ILE A 246 5.66 5.51 13.62
C ILE A 246 4.23 5.14 13.97
N PHE A 247 3.27 5.97 13.60
CA PHE A 247 1.85 5.62 13.66
C PHE A 247 1.40 5.11 12.29
N GLY A 248 1.20 3.80 12.19
CA GLY A 248 1.03 3.10 10.91
C GLY A 248 0.00 1.98 10.98
N ASP A 249 0.03 1.06 10.02
CA ASP A 249 -1.05 0.07 9.88
C ASP A 249 -0.95 -1.06 10.91
N LYS A 250 0.20 -1.24 11.56
CA LYS A 250 0.49 -2.35 12.48
C LYS A 250 1.16 -1.85 13.77
N SER A 251 0.94 -2.54 14.89
CA SER A 251 1.78 -2.37 16.09
C SER A 251 2.84 -3.46 16.16
N CYS A 252 4.12 -3.08 16.16
CA CYS A 252 5.26 -4.01 16.24
C CYS A 252 6.60 -3.29 16.38
N LEU A 253 7.61 -4.02 16.85
CA LEU A 253 9.01 -3.62 16.68
C LEU A 253 9.46 -3.82 15.21
N LEU A 254 10.08 -2.80 14.63
CA LEU A 254 10.58 -2.81 13.26
C LEU A 254 12.04 -3.25 13.20
N GLN A 255 12.47 -3.72 12.03
CA GLN A 255 13.83 -4.26 11.81
C GLN A 255 14.98 -3.29 12.12
N ASP A 256 14.74 -1.97 12.13
CA ASP A 256 15.75 -0.94 12.48
C ASP A 256 15.70 -0.53 13.97
N GLY A 257 14.86 -1.20 14.75
CA GLY A 257 14.58 -0.90 16.16
C GLY A 257 13.60 0.24 16.38
N SER A 258 12.97 0.78 15.34
CA SER A 258 11.85 1.72 15.49
C SER A 258 10.59 1.00 15.97
N LEU A 259 9.69 1.73 16.61
CA LEU A 259 8.38 1.22 17.03
C LEU A 259 7.30 1.72 16.07
N GLU A 260 6.48 0.82 15.55
CA GLU A 260 5.23 1.17 14.87
C GLU A 260 4.03 0.88 15.78
N LEU A 261 3.04 1.76 15.81
CA LEU A 261 1.77 1.62 16.56
C LEU A 261 0.57 1.90 15.65
N SER A 262 -0.43 1.02 15.70
CA SER A 262 -1.65 1.15 14.89
C SER A 262 -2.81 1.75 15.66
N ALA A 263 -3.48 2.75 15.08
CA ALA A 263 -4.73 3.34 15.59
C ALA A 263 -5.90 2.37 15.51
N ASN A 264 -5.79 1.39 14.61
CA ASN A 264 -6.85 0.43 14.37
C ASN A 264 -6.83 -0.70 15.41
N GLU A 265 -5.82 -0.73 16.28
CA GLU A 265 -5.65 -1.73 17.32
C GLU A 265 -5.92 -1.13 18.71
N PRO A 266 -6.50 -1.90 19.64
CA PRO A 266 -6.78 -1.41 20.98
C PRO A 266 -5.47 -1.17 21.77
N PRO A 267 -5.45 -0.27 22.77
CA PRO A 267 -4.26 0.02 23.57
C PRO A 267 -3.65 -1.20 24.29
N VAL A 268 -4.46 -2.23 24.55
CA VAL A 268 -3.99 -3.52 25.10
C VAL A 268 -2.97 -4.19 24.18
N TYR A 269 -3.13 -4.04 22.86
CA TYR A 269 -2.17 -4.57 21.90
C TYR A 269 -0.85 -3.79 21.90
N TRP A 270 -0.92 -2.46 22.10
CA TRP A 270 0.27 -1.64 22.29
C TRP A 270 1.03 -2.06 23.56
N ASP A 271 0.30 -2.37 24.64
CA ASP A 271 0.90 -2.89 25.89
C ASP A 271 1.69 -4.17 25.63
N HIS A 272 1.14 -5.12 24.86
CA HIS A 272 1.86 -6.32 24.46
C HIS A 272 3.14 -6.00 23.69
N VAL A 273 3.08 -5.15 22.65
CA VAL A 273 4.26 -4.83 21.84
C VAL A 273 5.33 -4.12 22.67
N ILE A 274 4.94 -3.15 23.50
CA ILE A 274 5.86 -2.36 24.32
C ILE A 274 6.47 -3.21 25.45
N CYS A 275 5.67 -4.04 26.11
CA CYS A 275 6.14 -4.84 27.24
C CYS A 275 6.88 -6.11 26.80
N CYS A 276 6.49 -6.74 25.69
CA CYS A 276 7.03 -8.02 25.27
C CYS A 276 8.09 -7.89 24.16
N GLU A 277 7.86 -7.07 23.14
CA GLU A 277 8.78 -6.96 22.00
C GLU A 277 9.86 -5.91 22.24
N LEU A 278 9.46 -4.69 22.63
CA LEU A 278 10.38 -3.57 22.77
C LEU A 278 11.39 -3.75 23.90
N LEU A 279 10.98 -4.33 25.03
CA LEU A 279 11.89 -4.63 26.14
C LEU A 279 13.06 -5.55 25.74
N HIS A 280 12.84 -6.43 24.76
CA HIS A 280 13.85 -7.34 24.25
C HIS A 280 14.55 -6.82 22.98
N SER A 281 14.29 -5.57 22.59
CA SER A 281 14.75 -5.01 21.33
C SER A 281 16.26 -5.07 21.17
N ASP A 282 17.05 -4.78 22.21
CA ASP A 282 18.52 -4.87 22.15
C ASP A 282 19.01 -6.26 21.74
N LYS A 283 18.48 -7.32 22.36
CA LYS A 283 18.82 -8.71 22.00
C LYS A 283 18.40 -9.05 20.57
N TYR A 284 17.27 -8.53 20.11
CA TYR A 284 16.84 -8.71 18.72
C TYR A 284 17.77 -7.97 17.75
N MET A 285 18.14 -6.72 18.06
CA MET A 285 19.02 -5.90 17.24
C MET A 285 20.44 -6.46 17.18
N GLU A 286 20.97 -6.99 18.29
CA GLU A 286 22.26 -7.69 18.32
C GLU A 286 22.25 -8.93 17.42
N LYS A 287 21.18 -9.75 17.48
CA LYS A 287 21.05 -10.91 16.59
C LYS A 287 20.94 -10.49 15.13
N ILE A 288 20.10 -9.52 14.81
CA ILE A 288 19.96 -8.99 13.45
C ILE A 288 21.32 -8.52 12.93
N ALA A 289 22.03 -7.68 13.69
CA ALA A 289 23.35 -7.19 13.32
C ALA A 289 24.37 -8.33 13.13
N SER A 290 24.35 -9.35 13.99
CA SER A 290 25.22 -10.52 13.83
C SER A 290 24.96 -11.27 12.52
N TYR A 291 23.70 -11.53 12.18
CA TYR A 291 23.36 -12.19 10.92
C TYR A 291 23.65 -11.32 9.70
N GLU A 292 23.37 -10.02 9.77
CA GLU A 292 23.73 -9.08 8.71
C GLU A 292 25.25 -9.03 8.47
N ASN A 293 26.05 -9.02 9.54
CA ASN A 293 27.51 -9.05 9.45
C ASN A 293 28.02 -10.36 8.85
N ASN A 294 27.46 -11.50 9.25
CA ASN A 294 27.82 -12.81 8.69
C ASN A 294 27.52 -12.88 7.19
N LEU A 295 26.36 -12.38 6.77
CA LEU A 295 25.99 -12.30 5.36
C LEU A 295 26.86 -11.30 4.59
N SER A 296 27.17 -10.15 5.20
CA SER A 296 28.08 -9.15 4.64
C SER A 296 29.46 -9.75 4.35
N GLN A 297 30.01 -10.53 5.30
CA GLN A 297 31.27 -11.24 5.13
C GLN A 297 31.20 -12.32 4.04
N TYR A 298 30.10 -13.08 3.98
CA TYR A 298 29.87 -14.08 2.94
C TYR A 298 29.93 -13.47 1.54
N PHE A 299 29.31 -12.30 1.38
CA PHE A 299 29.32 -11.53 0.13
C PHE A 299 30.48 -10.52 0.06
N HIS A 300 31.62 -10.74 0.72
CA HIS A 300 32.81 -9.89 0.61
C HIS A 300 32.54 -8.38 0.78
N ASP A 301 32.00 -8.02 1.94
CA ASP A 301 31.73 -6.65 2.43
C ASP A 301 30.58 -5.89 1.72
N ILE A 302 29.56 -6.62 1.25
CA ILE A 302 28.30 -5.98 0.82
C ILE A 302 27.58 -5.39 2.04
N LYS A 303 26.95 -4.22 1.90
CA LYS A 303 26.20 -3.59 2.99
C LYS A 303 24.73 -4.00 2.93
N ILE A 304 24.25 -4.70 3.95
CA ILE A 304 22.83 -5.05 4.06
C ILE A 304 22.08 -3.87 4.66
N ARG A 305 21.10 -3.34 3.93
CA ARG A 305 20.35 -2.14 4.32
C ARG A 305 18.94 -2.17 3.74
N GLN A 306 18.05 -1.45 4.42
CA GLN A 306 16.76 -1.10 3.85
C GLN A 306 16.93 -0.18 2.65
N ASP A 307 16.17 -0.42 1.58
CA ASP A 307 16.08 0.49 0.45
C ASP A 307 15.43 1.84 0.88
N PRO A 308 16.07 2.99 0.66
CA PRO A 308 15.53 4.30 1.05
C PRO A 308 14.17 4.66 0.43
N ASP A 309 13.86 4.12 -0.75
CA ASP A 309 12.58 4.36 -1.43
C ASP A 309 11.49 3.35 -1.02
N SER A 310 11.85 2.31 -0.26
CA SER A 310 10.91 1.34 0.26
C SER A 310 10.24 1.86 1.53
N GLU A 311 8.92 2.02 1.47
CA GLU A 311 8.09 2.37 2.63
C GLU A 311 7.84 1.20 3.59
N TYR A 312 8.18 -0.02 3.18
CA TYR A 312 7.94 -1.20 3.99
C TYR A 312 9.11 -1.49 4.91
N LEU A 313 8.94 -1.23 6.20
CA LEU A 313 9.82 -1.79 7.23
C LEU A 313 9.26 -3.12 7.68
N CYS A 314 10.06 -4.17 7.66
CA CYS A 314 9.63 -5.47 8.14
C CYS A 314 9.53 -5.47 9.67
N ARG A 315 8.66 -6.33 10.22
CA ARG A 315 8.68 -6.60 11.67
C ARG A 315 10.02 -7.25 12.01
N ALA A 316 10.64 -6.85 13.12
CA ALA A 316 11.99 -7.30 13.49
C ALA A 316 12.11 -8.84 13.53
N HIS A 317 11.12 -9.52 14.12
CA HIS A 317 11.12 -10.99 14.18
C HIS A 317 11.04 -11.65 12.80
N THR A 318 10.22 -11.09 11.89
CA THR A 318 10.06 -11.61 10.53
C THR A 318 11.37 -11.40 9.76
N TYR A 319 11.97 -10.22 9.88
CA TYR A 319 13.26 -9.92 9.27
C TYR A 319 14.36 -10.87 9.77
N LEU A 320 14.45 -11.09 11.08
CA LEU A 320 15.40 -12.02 11.67
C LEU A 320 15.19 -13.45 11.16
N TYR A 321 13.94 -13.91 11.05
CA TYR A 321 13.63 -15.22 10.47
C TYR A 321 14.16 -15.33 9.04
N HIS A 322 13.95 -14.30 8.21
CA HIS A 322 14.46 -14.27 6.83
C HIS A 322 15.99 -14.28 6.78
N LEU A 323 16.67 -13.53 7.66
CA LEU A 323 18.13 -13.56 7.78
C LEU A 323 18.64 -14.97 8.15
N ILE A 324 17.98 -15.64 9.10
CA ILE A 324 18.35 -17.00 9.52
C ILE A 324 18.20 -17.99 8.36
N GLN A 325 17.07 -17.96 7.66
CA GLN A 325 16.81 -18.82 6.49
C GLN A 325 17.87 -18.60 5.40
N LEU A 326 18.11 -17.33 5.04
CA LEU A 326 19.10 -16.98 4.04
C LEU A 326 20.51 -17.43 4.45
N SER A 327 20.90 -17.17 5.70
CA SER A 327 22.21 -17.59 6.21
C SER A 327 22.39 -19.11 6.19
N SER A 328 21.32 -19.86 6.46
CA SER A 328 21.36 -21.33 6.50
C SER A 328 21.62 -21.91 5.11
N HIS A 329 20.88 -21.45 4.09
CA HIS A 329 21.05 -21.93 2.71
C HIS A 329 22.37 -21.45 2.07
N LEU A 330 22.85 -20.24 2.39
CA LEU A 330 24.15 -19.76 1.91
C LEU A 330 25.31 -20.52 2.55
N ASN A 331 25.23 -20.89 3.83
CA ASN A 331 26.27 -21.68 4.50
C ASN A 331 26.46 -23.06 3.87
N LEU A 332 25.39 -23.70 3.41
CA LEU A 332 25.47 -24.97 2.67
C LEU A 332 26.29 -24.84 1.38
N ASN A 333 26.34 -23.65 0.80
CA ASN A 333 27.01 -23.35 -0.47
C ASN A 333 28.33 -22.57 -0.31
N ARG A 334 28.89 -22.47 0.90
CA ARG A 334 30.08 -21.63 1.19
C ARG A 334 31.34 -22.01 0.41
N HIS A 335 31.45 -23.26 0.00
CA HIS A 335 32.61 -23.78 -0.72
C HIS A 335 32.60 -23.40 -2.20
N HIS A 336 31.48 -22.87 -2.70
CA HIS A 336 31.34 -22.49 -4.10
C HIS A 336 32.17 -21.24 -4.41
N GLU A 337 32.97 -21.28 -5.48
CA GLU A 337 33.94 -20.20 -5.76
C GLU A 337 33.31 -18.95 -6.38
N ALA A 338 32.05 -19.02 -6.83
CA ALA A 338 31.38 -17.89 -7.52
C ALA A 338 31.39 -16.60 -6.68
N HIS A 339 31.23 -16.72 -5.35
CA HIS A 339 31.20 -15.58 -4.42
C HIS A 339 32.56 -14.89 -4.33
N LYS A 340 33.66 -15.64 -4.47
CA LYS A 340 35.05 -15.18 -4.28
C LYS A 340 35.63 -14.38 -5.43
N LYS A 341 34.96 -14.35 -6.59
CA LYS A 341 35.51 -13.77 -7.81
C LYS A 341 35.50 -12.23 -7.82
N LYS A 342 34.69 -11.58 -6.99
CA LYS A 342 34.47 -10.13 -7.02
C LYS A 342 34.25 -9.57 -5.62
N SER A 343 34.85 -8.40 -5.32
CA SER A 343 34.50 -7.63 -4.12
C SER A 343 33.16 -6.92 -4.33
N TRP A 344 32.29 -6.99 -3.31
CA TRP A 344 31.00 -6.29 -3.28
C TRP A 344 31.03 -5.08 -2.35
N LYS A 345 32.24 -4.64 -2.00
CA LYS A 345 32.44 -3.37 -1.29
C LYS A 345 31.77 -2.25 -2.08
N ASN A 346 31.00 -1.43 -1.37
CA ASN A 346 30.14 -0.38 -1.92
C ASN A 346 28.89 -0.87 -2.66
N PHE A 347 28.47 -2.12 -2.58
CA PHE A 347 27.13 -2.52 -3.03
C PHE A 347 26.19 -2.65 -1.83
N TYR A 348 24.89 -2.59 -2.11
CA TYR A 348 23.86 -2.71 -1.09
C TYR A 348 22.93 -3.88 -1.40
N LEU A 349 22.59 -4.65 -0.37
CA LEU A 349 21.66 -5.76 -0.43
C LEU A 349 20.43 -5.41 0.41
N PHE A 350 19.26 -5.49 -0.22
CA PHE A 350 17.96 -5.28 0.40
C PHE A 350 17.21 -6.62 0.44
N ILE A 351 16.91 -7.10 1.64
CA ILE A 351 16.15 -8.34 1.83
C ILE A 351 14.67 -7.97 1.92
N ASN A 352 13.90 -8.29 0.88
CA ASN A 352 12.47 -8.03 0.78
C ASN A 352 11.69 -9.35 0.76
N PRO A 353 10.94 -9.67 1.84
CA PRO A 353 10.22 -10.94 1.93
C PRO A 353 9.03 -11.07 0.97
N TYR A 354 8.67 -9.99 0.28
CA TYR A 354 7.61 -9.99 -0.73
C TYR A 354 8.14 -9.94 -2.16
N SER A 355 9.46 -9.95 -2.35
CA SER A 355 10.03 -10.10 -3.69
C SER A 355 9.72 -11.51 -4.20
N SER A 356 9.27 -11.61 -5.45
CA SER A 356 9.10 -12.91 -6.12
C SER A 356 10.42 -13.44 -6.67
N GLU A 357 11.30 -12.55 -7.14
CA GLU A 357 12.58 -12.88 -7.76
C GLU A 357 13.64 -11.82 -7.38
N PRO A 358 14.94 -12.16 -7.52
CA PRO A 358 16.02 -11.19 -7.42
C PRO A 358 15.85 -10.04 -8.43
N SER A 359 15.93 -8.80 -7.96
CA SER A 359 15.72 -7.61 -8.79
C SER A 359 16.54 -6.42 -8.33
N LEU A 360 16.62 -5.39 -9.16
CA LEU A 360 17.36 -4.16 -8.85
C LEU A 360 16.38 -3.04 -8.49
N THR A 361 16.60 -2.38 -7.37
CA THR A 361 15.78 -1.23 -6.96
C THR A 361 16.13 0.01 -7.78
N ASN A 362 15.24 1.01 -7.75
CA ASN A 362 15.52 2.33 -8.37
C ASN A 362 16.72 3.06 -7.72
N SER A 363 17.11 2.66 -6.51
CA SER A 363 18.26 3.19 -5.77
C SER A 363 19.56 2.41 -6.02
N GLY A 364 19.53 1.37 -6.86
CA GLY A 364 20.70 0.56 -7.19
C GLY A 364 21.02 -0.53 -6.16
N PHE A 365 20.07 -0.91 -5.31
CA PHE A 365 20.23 -2.01 -4.36
C PHE A 365 19.87 -3.33 -5.05
N PHE A 366 20.59 -4.40 -4.72
CA PHE A 366 20.15 -5.75 -5.04
C PHE A 366 19.03 -6.15 -4.09
N GLN A 367 17.83 -6.37 -4.61
CA GLN A 367 16.69 -6.85 -3.84
C GLN A 367 16.59 -8.37 -3.98
N ILE A 368 16.56 -9.08 -2.85
CA ILE A 368 16.40 -10.54 -2.80
C ILE A 368 15.35 -10.95 -1.75
N SER A 369 14.81 -12.14 -1.90
CA SER A 369 13.97 -12.83 -0.93
C SER A 369 14.79 -13.88 -0.17
N ALA A 370 14.35 -14.25 1.04
CA ALA A 370 14.99 -15.31 1.82
C ALA A 370 14.81 -16.72 1.22
N PHE A 371 13.91 -16.84 0.23
CA PHE A 371 13.58 -18.10 -0.44
C PHE A 371 14.25 -18.24 -1.80
N ASP A 372 14.98 -17.22 -2.27
CA ASP A 372 15.70 -17.28 -3.54
C ASP A 372 16.84 -18.30 -3.44
N ALA A 373 17.05 -19.07 -4.52
CA ALA A 373 18.13 -20.03 -4.55
C ALA A 373 19.49 -19.31 -4.55
N THR A 374 20.48 -19.88 -3.86
CA THR A 374 21.80 -19.27 -3.72
C THR A 374 22.46 -18.94 -5.07
N MET A 375 22.33 -19.84 -6.05
CA MET A 375 22.92 -19.64 -7.38
C MET A 375 22.23 -18.50 -8.13
N ASP A 376 20.90 -18.41 -8.07
CA ASP A 376 20.13 -17.35 -8.71
C ASP A 376 20.51 -15.97 -8.14
N ILE A 377 20.70 -15.87 -6.82
CA ILE A 377 21.18 -14.63 -6.18
C ILE A 377 22.55 -14.22 -6.74
N LEU A 378 23.49 -15.17 -6.82
CA LEU A 378 24.86 -14.88 -7.22
C LEU A 378 24.96 -14.51 -8.70
N ASP A 379 24.30 -15.28 -9.56
CA ASP A 379 24.28 -15.03 -11.00
C ASP A 379 23.60 -13.68 -11.28
N PHE A 380 22.49 -13.40 -10.61
CA PHE A 380 21.83 -12.10 -10.67
C PHE A 380 22.77 -10.96 -10.27
N MET A 381 23.44 -11.05 -9.12
CA MET A 381 24.36 -10.02 -8.66
C MET A 381 25.54 -9.83 -9.62
N ILE A 382 26.14 -10.91 -10.11
CA ILE A 382 27.29 -10.88 -11.03
C ILE A 382 26.92 -10.21 -12.35
N ASN A 383 25.77 -10.58 -12.92
CA ASN A 383 25.29 -10.08 -14.22
C ASN A 383 24.85 -8.62 -14.13
N ASN A 384 24.31 -8.18 -12.99
CA ASN A 384 23.75 -6.84 -12.83
C ASN A 384 24.68 -5.86 -12.09
N ARG A 385 25.93 -6.24 -11.81
CA ARG A 385 26.90 -5.42 -11.06
C ARG A 385 27.10 -4.03 -11.64
N LYS A 386 27.36 -3.93 -12.94
CA LYS A 386 27.61 -2.64 -13.61
C LYS A 386 26.37 -1.75 -13.57
N GLN A 387 25.20 -2.33 -13.83
CA GLN A 387 23.92 -1.62 -13.77
C GLN A 387 23.60 -1.10 -12.37
N ALA A 388 23.91 -1.87 -11.32
CA ALA A 388 23.73 -1.43 -9.94
C ALA A 388 24.59 -0.23 -9.58
N GLU A 389 25.86 -0.24 -10.00
CA GLU A 389 26.76 0.88 -9.78
C GLU A 389 26.30 2.15 -10.51
N GLU A 390 25.93 2.04 -11.79
CA GLU A 390 25.42 3.15 -12.59
C GLU A 390 24.12 3.71 -12.01
N THR A 391 23.17 2.83 -11.66
CA THR A 391 21.86 3.20 -11.10
C THR A 391 22.01 3.90 -9.76
N ARG A 392 22.90 3.41 -8.88
CA ARG A 392 23.17 4.07 -7.61
C ARG A 392 23.81 5.44 -7.80
N ASN A 393 24.82 5.55 -8.68
CA ASN A 393 25.50 6.83 -8.91
C ASN A 393 24.53 7.88 -9.48
N LEU A 394 23.57 7.46 -10.32
CA LEU A 394 22.48 8.32 -10.79
C LEU A 394 21.52 8.69 -9.66
N TYR A 395 21.14 7.72 -8.83
CA TYR A 395 20.26 7.94 -7.69
C TYR A 395 20.84 8.95 -6.69
N GLU A 396 22.12 8.82 -6.32
CA GLU A 396 22.80 9.74 -5.39
C GLU A 396 22.81 11.17 -5.95
N LYS A 397 23.13 11.34 -7.24
CA LYS A 397 23.03 12.64 -7.93
C LYS A 397 21.61 13.20 -7.92
N ASP A 398 20.61 12.36 -8.15
CA ASP A 398 19.22 12.79 -8.12
C ASP A 398 18.75 13.18 -6.71
N VAL A 399 19.22 12.50 -5.66
CA VAL A 399 18.92 12.87 -4.27
C VAL A 399 19.51 14.23 -3.94
N GLU A 400 20.79 14.46 -4.25
CA GLU A 400 21.46 15.75 -4.02
C GLU A 400 20.77 16.89 -4.76
N LYS A 401 20.48 16.68 -6.06
CA LYS A 401 19.74 17.64 -6.89
C LYS A 401 18.35 17.90 -6.32
N GLY A 402 17.64 16.87 -5.89
CA GLY A 402 16.29 16.98 -5.33
C GLY A 402 16.26 17.83 -4.07
N HIS A 403 17.19 17.60 -3.13
CA HIS A 403 17.30 18.43 -1.93
C HIS A 403 17.49 19.92 -2.27
N HIS A 404 18.37 20.22 -3.23
CA HIS A 404 18.60 21.60 -3.66
C HIS A 404 17.35 22.24 -4.29
N LEU A 405 16.65 21.50 -5.16
CA LEU A 405 15.44 21.98 -5.83
C LEU A 405 14.29 22.24 -4.84
N LEU A 406 14.11 21.38 -3.85
CA LEU A 406 13.07 21.56 -2.83
C LEU A 406 13.30 22.80 -1.98
N GLU A 407 14.56 23.07 -1.61
CA GLU A 407 14.93 24.29 -0.88
C GLU A 407 14.66 25.55 -1.72
N ILE A 408 14.97 25.50 -3.03
CA ILE A 408 14.64 26.58 -3.96
C ILE A 408 13.13 26.80 -4.01
N ILE A 409 12.34 25.75 -4.22
CA ILE A 409 10.87 25.85 -4.32
C ILE A 409 10.28 26.40 -3.02
N LYS A 410 10.68 25.85 -1.87
CA LYS A 410 10.18 26.29 -0.57
C LYS A 410 10.39 27.79 -0.36
N LYS A 411 11.58 28.30 -0.72
CA LYS A 411 11.91 29.73 -0.64
C LYS A 411 11.20 30.57 -1.70
N GLN A 412 11.25 30.16 -2.97
CA GLN A 412 10.72 30.93 -4.10
C GLN A 412 9.20 31.12 -4.03
N PHE A 413 8.47 30.09 -3.60
CA PHE A 413 7.02 30.12 -3.48
C PHE A 413 6.54 30.48 -2.07
N ASN A 414 7.47 30.75 -1.13
CA ASN A 414 7.17 31.01 0.28
C ASN A 414 6.19 29.96 0.86
N LEU A 415 6.52 28.69 0.64
CA LEU A 415 5.70 27.57 1.12
C LEU A 415 5.89 27.40 2.62
N THR A 416 4.81 27.04 3.30
CA THR A 416 4.87 26.62 4.70
C THR A 416 5.65 25.31 4.81
N ASP A 417 5.37 24.36 3.91
CA ASP A 417 6.13 23.13 3.80
C ASP A 417 6.02 22.48 2.43
N ILE A 418 6.99 21.61 2.11
CA ILE A 418 7.01 20.79 0.90
C ILE A 418 7.29 19.33 1.24
N LEU A 419 6.38 18.45 0.82
CA LEU A 419 6.45 17.01 1.07
C LEU A 419 6.61 16.25 -0.25
N ILE A 420 7.19 15.05 -0.16
CA ILE A 420 7.39 14.17 -1.30
C ILE A 420 6.84 12.79 -0.96
N ASN A 421 6.10 12.20 -1.90
CA ASN A 421 5.78 10.77 -1.87
C ASN A 421 7.04 9.95 -2.24
N ARG A 422 7.49 9.10 -1.31
CA ARG A 422 8.72 8.30 -1.45
C ARG A 422 8.62 7.23 -2.55
N ARG A 423 7.41 6.83 -2.96
CA ARG A 423 7.17 5.84 -4.02
C ARG A 423 7.40 6.37 -5.44
N ILE A 424 7.73 7.64 -5.59
CA ILE A 424 8.00 8.27 -6.88
C ILE A 424 9.52 8.32 -7.07
N LYS A 425 9.99 8.02 -8.28
CA LYS A 425 11.43 8.08 -8.60
C LYS A 425 11.95 9.48 -8.35
N LYS A 426 13.18 9.59 -7.83
CA LYS A 426 13.81 10.89 -7.55
C LYS A 426 13.96 11.73 -8.82
N SER A 427 14.30 11.12 -9.95
CA SER A 427 14.35 11.77 -11.26
C SER A 427 13.04 12.49 -11.62
N ASP A 428 11.91 11.84 -11.36
CA ASP A 428 10.57 12.32 -11.71
C ASP A 428 10.15 13.48 -10.79
N ILE A 429 10.49 13.37 -9.51
CA ILE A 429 10.33 14.46 -8.54
C ILE A 429 11.20 15.66 -8.95
N ASN A 430 12.46 15.42 -9.31
CA ASN A 430 13.39 16.46 -9.76
C ASN A 430 12.87 17.19 -11.00
N GLN A 431 12.34 16.44 -11.97
CA GLN A 431 11.73 17.02 -13.16
C GLN A 431 10.48 17.85 -12.80
N SER A 432 9.62 17.33 -11.93
CA SER A 432 8.44 18.04 -11.43
C SER A 432 8.81 19.36 -10.74
N CYS A 433 9.81 19.31 -9.85
CA CYS A 433 10.36 20.46 -9.16
C CYS A 433 10.94 21.49 -10.13
N GLN A 434 11.75 21.05 -11.11
CA GLN A 434 12.32 21.94 -12.11
C GLN A 434 11.23 22.62 -12.95
N ARG A 435 10.18 21.88 -13.35
CA ARG A 435 9.02 22.47 -14.04
C ARG A 435 8.34 23.53 -13.19
N LEU A 436 8.17 23.31 -11.88
CA LEU A 436 7.54 24.29 -10.98
C LEU A 436 8.37 25.58 -10.93
N ILE A 437 9.69 25.46 -10.81
CA ILE A 437 10.62 26.60 -10.78
C ILE A 437 10.56 27.38 -12.10
N ASN A 438 10.56 26.67 -13.24
CA ASN A 438 10.52 27.31 -14.56
C ASN A 438 9.20 28.07 -14.78
N GLU A 439 8.08 27.52 -14.33
CA GLU A 439 6.74 28.10 -14.47
C GLU A 439 6.34 29.02 -13.29
N ARG A 440 7.32 29.54 -12.55
CA ARG A 440 7.13 30.31 -11.31
C ARG A 440 6.08 31.40 -11.41
N GLN A 441 6.07 32.16 -12.51
CA GLN A 441 5.15 33.28 -12.73
C GLN A 441 3.68 32.87 -12.63
N HIS A 442 3.34 31.63 -12.96
CA HIS A 442 1.96 31.14 -12.92
C HIS A 442 1.51 30.73 -11.53
N PHE A 443 2.44 30.39 -10.62
CA PHE A 443 2.12 29.76 -9.34
C PHE A 443 2.51 30.60 -8.12
N LEU A 444 3.35 31.63 -8.26
CA LEU A 444 3.87 32.43 -7.14
C LEU A 444 2.77 32.92 -6.19
N ASN A 445 1.74 33.58 -6.74
CA ASN A 445 0.65 34.15 -5.94
C ASN A 445 -0.32 33.09 -5.40
N ILE A 446 -0.38 31.93 -6.06
CA ILE A 446 -1.29 30.84 -5.69
C ILE A 446 -0.68 30.07 -4.51
N LEU A 447 0.59 29.66 -4.61
CA LEU A 447 1.21 28.74 -3.67
C LEU A 447 1.70 29.40 -2.37
N THR A 448 1.75 30.73 -2.29
CA THR A 448 2.22 31.45 -1.09
C THR A 448 1.51 30.97 0.18
N LYS A 449 2.29 30.64 1.22
CA LYS A 449 1.86 30.13 2.53
C LYS A 449 1.07 28.83 2.50
N CYS A 450 1.18 28.06 1.41
CA CYS A 450 0.54 26.75 1.31
C CYS A 450 1.50 25.61 1.71
N ARG A 451 0.92 24.44 2.03
CA ARG A 451 1.66 23.18 2.12
C ARG A 451 1.46 22.40 0.83
N LEU A 452 2.55 22.04 0.17
CA LEU A 452 2.53 21.33 -1.10
C LEU A 452 3.10 19.92 -0.91
N LYS A 453 2.50 18.92 -1.57
CA LYS A 453 3.04 17.56 -1.64
C LYS A 453 3.16 17.14 -3.10
N ILE A 454 4.32 16.64 -3.50
CA ILE A 454 4.49 15.96 -4.79
C ILE A 454 4.08 14.51 -4.61
N ASP A 455 3.03 14.10 -5.31
CA ASP A 455 2.35 12.81 -5.15
C ASP A 455 2.00 12.20 -6.52
N LYS A 456 1.19 11.14 -6.55
CA LYS A 456 0.72 10.49 -7.79
C LYS A 456 -0.53 11.10 -8.35
N ASN A 457 -1.35 11.73 -7.51
CA ASN A 457 -2.66 12.25 -7.86
C ASN A 457 -2.89 13.60 -7.20
N TYR A 458 -3.79 14.38 -7.80
CA TYR A 458 -4.34 15.56 -7.17
C TYR A 458 -5.15 15.18 -5.93
N ASN A 459 -4.86 15.80 -4.79
CA ASN A 459 -5.64 15.61 -3.55
C ASN A 459 -5.55 16.84 -2.65
N LEU A 460 -6.64 17.16 -1.95
CA LEU A 460 -6.63 18.15 -0.88
C LEU A 460 -6.83 17.42 0.45
N ALA A 461 -5.76 17.32 1.25
CA ALA A 461 -5.80 16.63 2.53
C ALA A 461 -6.59 17.40 3.58
N GLN A 462 -7.07 16.70 4.62
CA GLN A 462 -7.84 17.29 5.72
C GLN A 462 -7.04 18.30 6.57
N ASN A 463 -5.71 18.30 6.46
CA ASN A 463 -4.85 19.30 7.07
C ASN A 463 -4.57 20.51 6.15
N GLY A 464 -5.19 20.57 4.97
CA GLY A 464 -4.97 21.62 3.98
C GLY A 464 -3.71 21.45 3.12
N THR A 465 -3.06 20.29 3.15
CA THR A 465 -1.96 19.98 2.22
C THR A 465 -2.50 19.72 0.82
N MET A 466 -1.96 20.42 -0.16
CA MET A 466 -2.28 20.22 -1.58
C MET A 466 -1.30 19.22 -2.18
N SER A 467 -1.78 18.04 -2.54
CA SER A 467 -1.02 17.05 -3.32
C SER A 467 -1.19 17.30 -4.81
N ILE A 468 -0.08 17.34 -5.53
CA ILE A 468 -0.04 17.49 -6.99
C ILE A 468 0.67 16.27 -7.60
N PRO A 469 0.20 15.75 -8.75
CA PRO A 469 0.84 14.63 -9.41
C PRO A 469 2.21 15.05 -9.95
N TRP A 470 3.25 14.22 -9.83
CA TRP A 470 4.60 14.56 -10.30
C TRP A 470 4.64 14.91 -11.80
N ASP A 471 3.81 14.28 -12.62
CA ASP A 471 3.66 14.43 -14.08
C ASP A 471 2.63 15.49 -14.51
N TRP A 472 2.34 16.47 -13.64
CA TRP A 472 1.40 17.56 -13.92
C TRP A 472 1.72 18.35 -15.20
N SER A 473 0.68 18.91 -15.85
CA SER A 473 0.77 19.79 -17.02
C SER A 473 0.25 21.21 -16.71
N LEU A 474 0.85 22.24 -17.31
CA LEU A 474 0.47 23.65 -17.11
C LEU A 474 -0.87 23.98 -17.77
N THR A 475 -1.09 23.45 -18.98
CA THR A 475 -2.33 23.55 -19.76
C THR A 475 -3.00 22.19 -19.83
N GLN A 476 -4.31 22.16 -20.08
CA GLN A 476 -4.96 20.90 -20.43
C GLN A 476 -4.33 20.46 -21.75
N ASN A 477 -3.73 19.27 -21.77
CA ASN A 477 -3.37 18.67 -23.06
C ASN A 477 -4.69 18.32 -23.74
N GLU A 478 -5.11 19.15 -24.69
CA GLU A 478 -6.07 18.79 -25.71
C GLU A 478 -5.41 17.72 -26.58
N THR A 479 -5.36 16.48 -26.10
CA THR A 479 -5.06 15.34 -26.97
C THR A 479 -6.37 14.90 -27.60
N LEU A 480 -6.45 15.17 -28.91
CA LEU A 480 -7.39 14.67 -29.90
C LEU A 480 -7.71 13.18 -29.76
#